data_AF-A0A349VUZ7-F1
#
_entry.id   AF-A0A349VUZ7-F1
#
_cell.length_a   1.000
_cell.length_b   1.000
_cell.length_c   1.000
_cell.angle_alpha   90.00
_cell.angle_beta   90.00
_cell.angle_gamma   90.00
#
_symmetry.space_group_name_H-M   'P 1'
#
loop_
_entity.id
_entity.type
_entity.pdbx_description
1 polymer ?
#
loop_
_entity_poly.entity_id
_entity_poly.type
_entity_poly.pdbx_seq_one_letter_code
_entity_poly.pdbx_strand_id
1 'polypeptide(L)'
;MRIRTRISILFTLITATILLVFACTVYFSAVENREREFYALLKKEAYTKANLFLNAKVDKKTLEDIYHNNRKILNEVEVAIYDTRFDLLYHDAVDIDFVKETPAMLQDILKNKEIRFYQEKWQVIGITFPYKDKTYIITAAAYNQYGYNKLNSLLSTIFLVFKKYDFI
;
A
#
# COMPACT_ATOMS: atom_id res chain seq x y z
N MET A 1 -41.46 23.78 23.76
CA MET A 1 -41.53 22.39 23.24
C MET A 1 -42.10 21.47 24.30
N ARG A 2 -42.94 20.48 23.95
CA ARG A 2 -43.46 19.50 24.92
C ARG A 2 -42.32 18.64 25.46
N ILE A 3 -42.39 18.21 26.72
CA ILE A 3 -41.34 17.41 27.40
C ILE A 3 -40.97 16.16 26.57
N ARG A 4 -41.96 15.57 25.89
CA ARG A 4 -41.82 14.41 25.00
C ARG A 4 -40.87 14.68 23.84
N THR A 5 -41.01 15.84 23.19
CA THR A 5 -40.14 16.25 22.07
C THR A 5 -38.69 16.44 22.52
N ARG A 6 -38.48 17.00 23.72
CA ARG A 6 -37.13 17.20 24.27
C ARG A 6 -36.43 15.86 24.54
N ILE A 7 -37.15 14.89 25.09
CA ILE A 7 -36.63 13.53 25.35
C ILE A 7 -36.31 12.82 24.02
N SER A 8 -37.19 12.90 23.02
CA SER A 8 -36.96 12.30 21.71
C SER A 8 -35.72 12.87 21.02
N ILE A 9 -35.54 14.19 21.01
CA ILE A 9 -34.36 14.84 20.41
C ILE A 9 -33.08 14.39 21.12
N LEU A 10 -33.09 14.35 22.45
CA LEU A 10 -31.93 13.96 23.24
C LEU A 10 -31.55 12.49 22.99
N PHE A 11 -32.54 11.60 22.89
CA PHE A 11 -32.33 10.21 22.52
C PHE A 11 -31.72 10.07 21.12
N THR A 12 -32.30 10.71 20.11
CA THR A 12 -31.77 10.69 18.74
C THR A 12 -30.34 11.22 18.68
N LEU A 13 -30.04 12.31 19.40
CA LEU A 13 -28.70 12.89 19.41
C LEU A 13 -27.65 11.97 20.05
N ILE A 14 -28.02 11.29 21.15
CA ILE A 14 -27.15 10.27 21.77
C ILE A 14 -26.91 9.11 20.79
N THR A 15 -27.96 8.58 20.17
CA THR A 15 -27.84 7.48 19.20
C THR A 15 -26.99 7.88 17.99
N ALA A 16 -27.21 9.06 17.42
CA ALA A 16 -26.43 9.58 16.30
C ALA A 16 -24.96 9.75 16.67
N THR A 17 -24.66 10.23 17.89
CA THR A 17 -23.29 10.37 18.39
C THR A 17 -22.60 9.02 18.52
N ILE A 18 -23.27 8.02 19.09
CA ILE A 18 -22.72 6.66 19.23
C ILE A 18 -22.43 6.07 17.84
N LEU A 19 -23.35 6.21 16.89
CA LEU A 19 -23.16 5.74 15.52
C LEU A 19 -22.00 6.47 14.82
N LEU A 20 -21.84 7.77 15.06
CA LEU A 20 -20.75 8.56 14.48
C LEU A 20 -19.39 8.07 14.99
N VAL A 21 -19.25 7.88 16.31
CA VAL A 21 -18.03 7.34 16.92
C VAL A 21 -17.71 5.95 16.36
N PHE A 22 -18.72 5.10 16.22
CA PHE A 22 -18.57 3.77 15.63
C PHE A 22 -18.09 3.85 14.17
N ALA A 23 -18.73 4.68 13.34
CA ALA A 23 -18.35 4.86 11.94
C ALA A 23 -16.93 5.41 11.78
N CYS A 24 -16.54 6.39 12.61
CA CYS A 24 -15.17 6.90 12.64
C CYS A 24 -14.18 5.79 12.99
N THR A 25 -14.46 5.00 14.03
CA THR A 25 -13.60 3.88 14.45
C THR A 25 -13.41 2.88 13.32
N VAL A 26 -14.49 2.49 12.64
CA VAL A 26 -14.44 1.58 11.49
C VAL A 26 -13.63 2.17 10.34
N TYR A 27 -13.83 3.45 10.03
CA TYR A 27 -13.12 4.12 8.94
C TYR A 27 -11.61 4.19 9.19
N PHE A 28 -11.18 4.65 10.37
CA PHE A 28 -9.75 4.73 10.70
C PHE A 28 -9.10 3.34 10.75
N SER A 29 -9.79 2.34 11.32
CA SER A 29 -9.33 0.95 11.29
C SER A 29 -9.14 0.44 9.85
N ALA A 30 -10.05 0.77 8.94
CA ALA A 30 -9.94 0.41 7.53
C ALA A 30 -8.75 1.11 6.84
N VAL A 31 -8.46 2.37 7.17
CA VAL A 31 -7.30 3.11 6.64
C VAL A 31 -5.99 2.44 7.02
N GLU A 32 -5.83 2.10 8.30
CA GLU A 32 -4.62 1.41 8.79
C GLU A 32 -4.50 0.00 8.21
N ASN A 33 -5.62 -0.75 8.15
CA ASN A 33 -5.61 -2.11 7.64
C ASN A 33 -5.21 -2.13 6.16
N ARG A 34 -5.77 -1.22 5.35
CA ARG A 34 -5.40 -1.03 3.94
C ARG A 34 -3.90 -0.80 3.80
N GLU A 35 -3.32 0.05 4.63
CA GLU A 35 -1.90 0.36 4.59
C GLU A 35 -1.04 -0.86 4.92
N ARG A 36 -1.34 -1.56 6.02
CA ARG A 36 -0.63 -2.77 6.44
C ARG A 36 -0.69 -3.86 5.38
N GLU A 37 -1.87 -4.15 4.85
CA GLU A 37 -2.07 -5.14 3.80
C GLU A 37 -1.28 -4.80 2.53
N PHE A 38 -1.24 -3.52 2.17
CA PHE A 38 -0.51 -3.11 0.97
C PHE A 38 1.00 -3.21 1.13
N TYR A 39 1.57 -2.84 2.27
CA TYR A 39 2.99 -3.07 2.52
C TYR A 39 3.33 -4.58 2.55
N ALA A 40 2.44 -5.43 3.06
CA ALA A 40 2.61 -6.87 2.99
C ALA A 40 2.57 -7.40 1.54
N LEU A 41 1.70 -6.85 0.69
CA LEU A 41 1.65 -7.15 -0.74
C LEU A 41 2.95 -6.72 -1.44
N LEU A 42 3.42 -5.48 -1.24
CA LEU A 42 4.67 -4.99 -1.81
C LEU A 42 5.86 -5.89 -1.42
N LYS A 43 5.94 -6.28 -0.14
CA LYS A 43 6.96 -7.20 0.36
C LYS A 43 6.90 -8.56 -0.34
N LYS A 44 5.70 -9.10 -0.55
CA LYS A 44 5.50 -10.36 -1.25
C LYS A 44 5.96 -10.26 -2.71
N GLU A 45 5.58 -9.19 -3.42
CA GLU A 45 6.00 -8.97 -4.80
C GLU A 45 7.51 -8.79 -4.93
N ALA A 46 8.14 -8.05 -4.00
CA ALA A 46 9.60 -7.92 -3.92
C ALA A 46 10.29 -9.28 -3.83
N TYR A 47 9.83 -10.16 -2.92
CA TYR A 47 10.37 -11.52 -2.80
C TYR A 47 10.07 -12.39 -4.03
N THR A 48 8.89 -12.27 -4.64
CA THR A 48 8.53 -13.03 -5.85
C THR A 48 9.48 -12.66 -6.99
N LYS A 49 9.63 -11.37 -7.29
CA LYS A 49 10.50 -10.86 -8.34
C LYS A 49 11.97 -11.23 -8.09
N ALA A 50 12.45 -11.08 -6.86
CA ALA A 50 13.82 -11.48 -6.52
C ALA A 50 14.05 -12.99 -6.65
N ASN A 51 13.09 -13.84 -6.27
CA ASN A 51 13.19 -15.27 -6.51
C ASN A 51 13.19 -15.62 -8.00
N LEU A 52 12.36 -14.97 -8.81
CA LEU A 52 12.35 -15.19 -10.26
C LEU A 52 13.69 -14.80 -10.90
N PHE A 53 14.24 -13.65 -10.51
CA PHE A 53 15.50 -13.15 -11.05
C PHE A 53 16.72 -13.95 -10.54
N LEU A 54 16.85 -14.15 -9.23
CA LEU A 54 18.04 -14.75 -8.63
C LEU A 54 18.01 -16.28 -8.63
N ASN A 55 16.85 -16.89 -8.36
CA ASN A 55 16.73 -18.34 -8.20
C ASN A 55 16.32 -19.05 -9.49
N ALA A 56 15.22 -18.64 -10.10
CA ALA A 56 14.77 -19.20 -11.36
C ALA A 56 15.61 -18.72 -12.56
N LYS A 57 16.43 -17.67 -12.37
CA LYS A 57 17.29 -17.08 -13.41
C LYS A 57 16.50 -16.70 -14.67
N VAL A 58 15.27 -16.22 -14.48
CA VAL A 58 14.49 -15.66 -15.58
C VAL A 58 15.26 -14.46 -16.13
N ASP A 59 15.39 -14.39 -17.44
CA ASP A 59 16.14 -13.31 -18.07
C ASP A 59 15.44 -11.97 -17.84
N LYS A 60 16.25 -10.90 -17.75
CA LYS A 60 15.78 -9.55 -17.47
C LYS A 60 14.71 -9.09 -18.45
N LYS A 61 14.90 -9.37 -19.74
CA LYS A 61 13.98 -8.95 -20.81
C LYS A 61 12.60 -9.60 -20.65
N THR A 62 12.53 -10.88 -20.34
CA THR A 62 11.27 -11.57 -20.07
C THR A 62 10.54 -10.97 -18.85
N LEU A 63 11.25 -10.64 -17.78
CA LEU A 63 10.63 -10.02 -16.60
C LEU A 63 10.11 -8.61 -16.91
N GLU A 64 10.86 -7.81 -17.67
CA GLU A 64 10.45 -6.50 -18.17
C GLU A 64 9.22 -6.62 -19.08
N ASP A 65 9.19 -7.57 -20.01
CA ASP A 65 8.05 -7.84 -20.89
C ASP A 65 6.79 -8.21 -20.10
N ILE A 66 6.93 -9.04 -19.06
CA ILE A 66 5.82 -9.37 -18.14
C ILE A 66 5.33 -8.10 -17.43
N TYR A 67 6.24 -7.30 -16.88
CA TYR A 67 5.89 -6.05 -16.20
C TYR A 67 5.12 -5.10 -17.14
N HIS A 68 5.64 -4.83 -18.34
CA HIS A 68 5.01 -3.95 -19.31
C HIS A 68 3.63 -4.45 -19.77
N ASN A 69 3.45 -5.76 -19.91
CA ASN A 69 2.16 -6.34 -20.29
C ASN A 69 1.14 -6.28 -19.15
N ASN A 70 1.55 -6.59 -17.91
CA ASN A 70 0.70 -6.47 -16.73
C ASN A 70 0.27 -5.02 -16.52
N ARG A 71 1.21 -4.07 -16.63
CA ARG A 71 0.95 -2.65 -16.37
C ARG A 71 -0.07 -1.99 -17.30
N LYS A 72 -0.36 -2.60 -18.47
CA LYS A 72 -1.45 -2.17 -19.36
C LYS A 72 -2.84 -2.41 -18.76
N ILE A 73 -2.95 -3.33 -17.80
CA ILE A 73 -4.21 -3.84 -17.26
C ILE A 73 -4.30 -3.60 -15.74
N LEU A 74 -3.17 -3.64 -15.04
CA LEU A 74 -3.05 -3.57 -13.58
C LEU A 74 -2.12 -2.42 -13.17
N ASN A 75 -2.26 -1.94 -11.94
CA ASN A 75 -1.19 -1.16 -11.29
C ASN A 75 -0.13 -2.12 -10.77
N GLU A 76 0.72 -2.59 -11.68
CA GLU A 76 1.81 -3.53 -11.39
C GLU A 76 2.83 -2.92 -10.42
N VAL A 77 3.33 -3.75 -9.50
CA VAL A 77 4.40 -3.36 -8.57
C VAL A 77 5.71 -3.27 -9.33
N GLU A 78 6.36 -2.12 -9.22
CA GLU A 78 7.71 -1.90 -9.72
C GLU A 78 8.72 -2.40 -8.69
N VAL A 79 9.70 -3.19 -9.14
CA VAL A 79 10.76 -3.74 -8.31
C VAL A 79 12.12 -3.43 -8.91
N ALA A 80 13.05 -3.00 -8.06
CA ALA A 80 14.47 -2.89 -8.38
C ALA A 80 15.30 -3.74 -7.42
N ILE A 81 16.37 -4.35 -7.93
CA ILE A 81 17.27 -5.24 -7.19
C ILE A 81 18.69 -4.73 -7.33
N TYR A 82 19.35 -4.54 -6.20
CA TYR A 82 20.71 -4.07 -6.07
C TYR A 82 21.59 -5.08 -5.33
N ASP A 83 22.90 -5.07 -5.61
CA ASP A 83 23.89 -5.71 -4.74
C ASP A 83 24.24 -4.82 -3.52
N THR A 84 25.07 -5.34 -2.60
CA THR A 84 25.53 -4.58 -1.42
C THR A 84 26.52 -3.47 -1.72
N ARG A 85 27.01 -3.37 -2.97
CA ARG A 85 27.83 -2.26 -3.45
C ARG A 85 26.98 -1.18 -4.13
N PHE A 86 25.65 -1.34 -4.10
CA PHE A 86 24.67 -0.47 -4.72
C PHE A 86 24.70 -0.50 -6.26
N ASP A 87 25.22 -1.58 -6.85
CA ASP A 87 25.12 -1.82 -8.29
C ASP A 87 23.70 -2.31 -8.61
N LEU A 88 23.02 -1.64 -9.54
CA LEU A 88 21.69 -2.05 -10.03
C LEU A 88 21.81 -3.34 -10.86
N LEU A 89 21.19 -4.42 -10.39
CA LEU A 89 21.19 -5.72 -11.07
C LEU A 89 19.95 -5.92 -11.94
N TYR A 90 18.79 -5.41 -11.50
CA TYR A 90 17.51 -5.56 -12.17
C TYR A 90 16.59 -4.39 -11.83
N HIS A 91 15.74 -3.99 -12.77
CA HIS A 91 14.72 -2.96 -12.59
C HIS A 91 13.55 -3.24 -13.55
N ASP A 92 12.31 -3.21 -13.06
CA ASP A 92 11.12 -3.54 -13.86
C ASP A 92 10.85 -2.57 -15.03
N ALA A 93 11.08 -1.26 -14.85
CA ALA A 93 11.01 -0.28 -15.94
C ALA A 93 12.01 0.86 -15.76
N VAL A 94 13.15 0.80 -16.46
CA VAL A 94 14.18 1.85 -16.41
C VAL A 94 13.64 3.22 -16.88
N ASP A 95 12.60 3.20 -17.72
CA ASP A 95 12.03 4.37 -18.37
C ASP A 95 11.00 5.11 -17.51
N ILE A 96 10.44 4.44 -16.50
CA ILE A 96 9.36 4.94 -15.64
C ILE A 96 9.74 4.65 -14.19
N ASP A 97 10.84 5.26 -13.77
CA ASP A 97 11.36 5.18 -12.41
C ASP A 97 10.50 6.04 -11.46
N PHE A 98 9.63 5.38 -10.67
CA PHE A 98 8.83 6.06 -9.65
C PHE A 98 9.62 6.31 -8.36
N VAL A 99 10.65 5.50 -8.08
CA VAL A 99 11.44 5.57 -6.86
C VAL A 99 12.90 5.79 -7.22
N LYS A 100 13.33 7.04 -7.12
CA LYS A 100 14.74 7.37 -7.27
C LYS A 100 15.51 6.86 -6.06
N GLU A 101 15.98 5.63 -6.11
CA GLU A 101 16.80 5.09 -5.04
C GLU A 101 18.09 5.91 -4.91
N THR A 102 18.39 6.31 -3.68
CA THR A 102 19.62 7.00 -3.35
C THR A 102 20.56 6.06 -2.59
N PRO A 103 21.89 6.26 -2.66
CA PRO A 103 22.82 5.46 -1.86
C PRO A 103 22.50 5.50 -0.36
N ALA A 104 22.00 6.64 0.15
CA ALA A 104 21.55 6.78 1.53
C ALA A 104 20.35 5.86 1.84
N MET A 105 19.35 5.81 0.95
CA MET A 105 18.21 4.91 1.09
C MET A 105 18.65 3.44 1.09
N LEU A 106 19.52 3.04 0.17
CA LEU A 106 20.03 1.66 0.09
C LEU A 106 20.83 1.28 1.35
N GLN A 107 21.60 2.22 1.89
CA GLN A 107 22.30 2.04 3.15
C GLN A 107 21.33 1.88 4.33
N ASP A 108 20.26 2.67 4.38
CA ASP A 108 19.21 2.55 5.40
C ASP A 108 18.49 1.21 5.32
N ILE A 109 18.26 0.68 4.12
CA ILE A 109 17.69 -0.67 3.93
C ILE A 109 18.64 -1.72 4.50
N LEU A 110 19.94 -1.65 4.19
CA LEU A 110 20.91 -2.61 4.73
C LEU A 110 20.98 -2.57 6.26
N LYS A 111 20.95 -1.37 6.86
CA LYS A 111 21.03 -1.18 8.30
C LYS A 111 19.78 -1.69 9.02
N ASN A 112 18.60 -1.31 8.52
CA ASN A 112 17.32 -1.59 9.18
C ASN A 112 16.68 -2.91 8.71
N LYS A 113 17.22 -3.55 7.68
CA LYS A 113 16.70 -4.73 6.96
C LYS A 113 15.39 -4.51 6.21
N GLU A 114 14.58 -3.56 6.67
CA GLU A 114 13.33 -3.17 6.07
C GLU A 114 13.04 -1.69 6.37
N ILE A 115 12.65 -0.93 5.36
CA ILE A 115 12.10 0.43 5.51
C ILE A 115 10.79 0.53 4.74
N ARG A 116 9.89 1.39 5.22
CA ARG A 116 8.59 1.65 4.60
C ARG A 116 8.34 3.15 4.63
N PHE A 117 7.95 3.71 3.50
CA PHE A 117 7.62 5.14 3.41
C PHE A 117 6.64 5.41 2.27
N TYR A 118 6.16 6.65 2.21
CA TYR A 118 5.44 7.16 1.05
C TYR A 118 6.34 8.07 0.25
N GLN A 119 6.26 7.95 -1.07
CA GLN A 119 6.78 8.92 -2.00
C GLN A 119 5.62 9.50 -2.79
N GLU A 120 5.22 10.72 -2.43
CA GLU A 120 3.96 11.33 -2.87
C GLU A 120 2.75 10.42 -2.58
N LYS A 121 2.16 9.81 -3.63
CA LYS A 121 1.01 8.90 -3.52
C LYS A 121 1.42 7.42 -3.52
N TRP A 122 2.69 7.12 -3.80
CA TRP A 122 3.21 5.78 -3.91
C TRP A 122 3.66 5.27 -2.55
N GLN A 123 3.38 4.00 -2.26
CA GLN A 123 3.95 3.32 -1.11
C GLN A 123 5.19 2.58 -1.56
N VAL A 124 6.29 2.75 -0.82
CA VAL A 124 7.58 2.17 -1.13
C VAL A 124 8.03 1.31 0.05
N ILE A 125 8.49 0.10 -0.24
CA ILE A 125 9.18 -0.77 0.71
C ILE A 125 10.58 -1.08 0.19
N GLY A 126 11.57 -0.97 1.06
CA GLY A 126 12.91 -1.47 0.82
C GLY A 126 13.19 -2.63 1.77
N ILE A 127 13.71 -3.75 1.26
CA ILE A 127 14.02 -4.94 2.05
C ILE A 127 15.39 -5.52 1.69
N THR A 128 16.02 -6.19 2.65
CA THR A 128 17.17 -7.07 2.38
C THR A 128 16.70 -8.50 2.05
N PHE A 129 17.33 -9.14 1.08
CA PHE A 129 17.05 -10.51 0.68
C PHE A 129 18.33 -11.36 0.65
N PRO A 130 18.51 -12.28 1.61
CA PRO A 130 19.64 -13.19 1.59
C PRO A 130 19.42 -14.33 0.58
N TYR A 131 20.38 -14.55 -0.31
CA TYR A 131 20.36 -15.63 -1.29
C TYR A 131 21.78 -16.11 -1.63
N LYS A 132 22.05 -17.41 -1.45
CA LYS A 132 23.33 -18.09 -1.75
C LYS A 132 24.57 -17.30 -1.31
N ASP A 133 24.70 -17.13 0.00
CA ASP A 133 25.81 -16.43 0.68
C ASP A 133 25.98 -14.94 0.35
N LYS A 134 25.05 -14.36 -0.42
CA LYS A 134 25.00 -12.92 -0.71
C LYS A 134 23.72 -12.33 -0.16
N THR A 135 23.78 -11.04 0.17
CA THR A 135 22.60 -10.23 0.49
C THR A 135 22.33 -9.31 -0.68
N TYR A 136 21.06 -9.19 -1.04
CA TYR A 136 20.57 -8.26 -2.05
C TYR A 136 19.68 -7.22 -1.38
N ILE A 137 19.60 -6.04 -1.99
CA ILE A 137 18.68 -4.98 -1.58
C ILE A 137 17.59 -4.94 -2.64
N ILE A 138 16.34 -4.95 -2.20
CA ILE A 138 15.19 -4.91 -3.10
C ILE A 138 14.31 -3.73 -2.70
N THR A 139 13.97 -2.88 -3.64
CA THR A 139 12.93 -1.88 -3.49
C THR A 139 11.70 -2.32 -4.27
N ALA A 140 10.53 -2.05 -3.72
CA ALA A 140 9.26 -2.29 -4.39
C ALA A 140 8.30 -1.13 -4.15
N ALA A 141 7.63 -0.68 -5.21
CA ALA A 141 6.76 0.47 -5.18
C ALA A 141 5.51 0.29 -6.02
N ALA A 142 4.37 0.74 -5.48
CA ALA A 142 3.13 0.80 -6.24
C ALA A 142 2.15 1.83 -5.66
N TYR A 143 1.19 2.23 -6.49
CA TYR A 143 0.05 3.02 -6.06
C TYR A 143 -1.13 2.12 -5.68
N ASN A 144 -1.62 2.26 -4.44
CA ASN A 144 -2.71 1.43 -3.90
C ASN A 144 -4.11 1.87 -4.36
N GLN A 145 -4.34 1.94 -5.68
CA GLN A 145 -5.62 2.36 -6.25
C GLN A 145 -6.79 1.53 -5.69
N TYR A 146 -6.63 0.21 -5.62
CA TYR A 146 -7.68 -0.69 -5.17
C TYR A 146 -8.05 -0.45 -3.70
N GLY A 147 -7.07 -0.29 -2.82
CA GLY A 147 -7.29 0.05 -1.42
C GLY A 147 -7.95 1.40 -1.22
N TYR A 148 -7.57 2.42 -1.99
CA TYR A 148 -8.23 3.74 -1.95
C TYR A 148 -9.67 3.67 -2.47
N ASN A 149 -9.94 2.89 -3.52
CA ASN A 149 -11.31 2.67 -4.00
C ASN A 149 -12.19 2.03 -2.92
N LYS A 150 -11.67 1.05 -2.17
CA LYS A 150 -12.38 0.45 -1.03
C LYS A 150 -12.68 1.47 0.06
N LEU A 151 -11.73 2.32 0.43
CA LEU A 151 -11.95 3.38 1.42
C LEU A 151 -13.01 4.39 0.97
N ASN A 152 -13.00 4.77 -0.31
CA ASN A 152 -14.00 5.68 -0.86
C ASN A 152 -15.41 5.07 -0.88
N SER A 153 -15.53 3.78 -1.20
CA SER A 153 -16.79 3.04 -1.11
C SER A 153 -17.29 2.93 0.33
N LEU A 154 -16.40 2.68 1.29
CA LEU A 154 -16.74 2.66 2.72
C LEU A 154 -17.24 4.03 3.18
N LEU A 155 -16.53 5.10 2.81
CA LEU A 155 -16.91 6.48 3.16
C LEU A 155 -18.28 6.83 2.56
N SER A 156 -18.52 6.49 1.30
CA SER A 156 -19.81 6.68 0.63
C SER A 156 -20.93 5.93 1.34
N THR A 157 -20.65 4.70 1.80
CA THR A 157 -21.61 3.88 2.56
C THR A 157 -21.94 4.51 3.91
N ILE A 158 -20.92 4.99 4.63
CA ILE A 158 -21.10 5.73 5.89
C ILE A 158 -21.99 6.95 5.66
N PHE A 159 -21.70 7.78 4.65
CA PHE A 159 -22.51 8.95 4.32
C PHE A 159 -23.96 8.59 3.97
N LEU A 160 -24.19 7.52 3.21
CA LEU A 160 -25.54 7.05 2.87
C LEU A 160 -26.33 6.64 4.12
N VAL A 161 -25.67 5.97 5.07
CA VAL A 161 -26.30 5.58 6.34
C VAL A 161 -26.73 6.83 7.10
N PHE A 162 -25.84 7.82 7.29
CA PHE A 162 -26.19 9.06 8.01
C PHE A 162 -27.28 9.87 7.29
N LYS A 163 -27.23 9.99 5.97
CA LYS A 163 -28.29 10.67 5.18
C LYS A 163 -29.66 10.02 5.34
N LYS A 164 -29.72 8.70 5.54
CA LYS A 164 -30.98 7.97 5.75
C LYS A 164 -31.57 8.19 7.16
N TYR A 165 -30.73 8.55 8.14
CA TYR A 165 -31.17 8.88 9.50
C TYR A 165 -31.74 10.30 9.64
N ASP A 166 -31.45 11.22 8.72
CA ASP A 166 -32.05 12.57 8.69
C ASP A 166 -33.53 12.57 8.22
N PHE A 167 -34.08 11.43 7.80
CA PHE A 167 -35.43 11.28 7.26
C PHE A 167 -36.42 10.51 8.16
N ILE A 168 -36.04 10.22 9.42
CA ILE A 168 -36.88 9.55 10.43
C ILE A 168 -36.93 10.42 11.69
#